data_AF-A0A5F8GLK6-F1
#
_entry.id   AF-A0A5F8GLK6-F1
#
_cell.length_a   1.000
_cell.length_b   1.000
_cell.length_c   1.000
_cell.angle_alpha   90.00
_cell.angle_beta   90.00
_cell.angle_gamma   90.00
#
_symmetry.space_group_name_H-M   'P 1'
#
loop_
_entity.id
_entity.type
_entity.pdbx_description
1 polymer ?
#
loop_
_entity_poly.entity_id
_entity_poly.type
_entity_poly.pdbx_seq_one_letter_code
_entity_poly.pdbx_strand_id
1 'polypeptide(L)'
;MRLCCVFALLSGSLALATLLIALSTDNWFVAVGSHHQAHSGLWHPDMDFIRATQVFTILAALAGLLSISCLILFITPFLSPSISHLASLLFCITAFAAGLCSMVGMAVYTGERWKESDPQIQTFFAWSFYMGWTSVFLFLCTGLLSLKVYWGAHRPNYDSL
;
A
#
# COMPACT_ATOMS: atom_id res chain seq x y z
N MET A 1 -19.22 -8.90 -11.63
CA MET A 1 -18.73 -8.87 -10.24
C MET A 1 -17.42 -9.65 -10.05
N ARG A 2 -17.33 -10.93 -10.41
CA ARG A 2 -16.10 -11.76 -10.24
C ARG A 2 -14.82 -11.16 -10.83
N LEU A 3 -14.88 -10.54 -12.01
CA LEU A 3 -13.72 -9.92 -12.65
C LEU A 3 -13.12 -8.78 -11.80
N CYS A 4 -13.98 -7.96 -11.17
CA CYS A 4 -13.53 -6.88 -10.28
C CYS A 4 -12.85 -7.42 -9.02
N CYS A 5 -13.33 -8.54 -8.48
CA CYS A 5 -12.69 -9.21 -7.34
C CYS A 5 -11.29 -9.72 -7.71
N VAL A 6 -11.13 -10.32 -8.90
CA VAL A 6 -9.83 -10.79 -9.39
C VAL A 6 -8.88 -9.62 -9.61
N PHE A 7 -9.33 -8.54 -10.25
CA PHE A 7 -8.49 -7.36 -10.44
C PHE A 7 -8.12 -6.69 -9.11
N ALA A 8 -9.04 -6.60 -8.15
CA ALA A 8 -8.76 -6.09 -6.81
C ALA A 8 -7.72 -6.95 -6.09
N LEU A 9 -7.81 -8.28 -6.22
CA LEU A 9 -6.85 -9.20 -5.63
C LEU A 9 -5.45 -9.05 -6.26
N LEU A 10 -5.39 -8.96 -7.59
CA LEU A 10 -4.14 -8.76 -8.32
C LEU A 10 -3.52 -7.40 -7.99
N SER A 11 -4.30 -6.31 -8.00
CA SER A 11 -3.79 -4.99 -7.66
C SER A 11 -3.34 -4.92 -6.20
N GLY A 12 -4.10 -5.52 -5.28
CA GLY A 12 -3.79 -5.52 -3.85
C GLY A 12 -2.54 -6.35 -3.53
N SER A 13 -2.42 -7.54 -4.12
CA SER A 13 -1.23 -8.39 -3.95
C SER A 13 0.02 -7.74 -4.56
N LEU A 14 -0.09 -7.12 -5.73
CA LEU A 14 1.01 -6.34 -6.32
C LEU A 14 1.37 -5.13 -5.44
N ALA A 15 0.38 -4.40 -4.92
CA ALA A 15 0.60 -3.30 -3.99
C ALA A 15 1.39 -3.76 -2.76
N LEU A 16 0.94 -4.86 -2.13
CA LEU A 16 1.60 -5.41 -0.96
C LEU A 16 3.03 -5.89 -1.29
N ALA A 17 3.23 -6.57 -2.42
CA ALA A 17 4.55 -7.01 -2.84
C ALA A 17 5.50 -5.81 -3.06
N THR A 18 5.08 -4.79 -3.79
CA THR A 18 5.89 -3.58 -4.02
C THR A 18 6.21 -2.85 -2.71
N LEU A 19 5.25 -2.76 -1.78
CA LEU A 19 5.46 -2.16 -0.47
C LEU A 19 6.44 -2.97 0.39
N LEU A 20 6.35 -4.30 0.40
CA LEU A 20 7.26 -5.18 1.15
C LEU A 20 8.68 -5.15 0.57
N ILE A 21 8.81 -5.11 -0.76
CA ILE A 21 10.10 -4.94 -1.43
C ILE A 21 10.69 -3.58 -1.06
N ALA A 22 9.89 -2.51 -1.11
CA ALA A 22 10.34 -1.19 -0.69
C ALA A 22 10.80 -1.23 0.78
N LEU A 23 9.99 -1.79 1.69
CA LEU A 23 10.31 -1.88 3.11
C LEU A 23 11.59 -2.67 3.39
N SER A 24 11.84 -3.77 2.68
CA SER A 24 12.96 -4.69 2.94
C SER A 24 14.30 -4.26 2.34
N THR A 25 14.30 -3.28 1.44
CA THR A 25 15.51 -2.88 0.70
C THR A 25 16.06 -1.54 1.17
N ASP A 26 17.39 -1.44 1.18
CA ASP A 26 18.09 -0.22 1.61
C ASP A 26 18.27 0.81 0.49
N ASN A 27 17.57 0.65 -0.64
CA ASN A 27 17.69 1.50 -1.82
C ASN A 27 16.62 2.60 -1.86
N TRP A 28 16.36 3.25 -0.73
CA TRP A 28 15.44 4.41 -0.69
C TRP A 28 16.13 5.69 -1.14
N PHE A 29 17.38 5.84 -0.71
CA PHE A 29 18.17 7.03 -0.95
C PHE A 29 19.60 6.67 -1.27
N VAL A 30 20.16 7.34 -2.28
CA VAL A 30 21.55 7.16 -2.70
C VAL A 30 22.28 8.49 -2.59
N ALA A 31 23.37 8.48 -1.83
CA ALA A 31 24.33 9.56 -1.80
C ALA A 31 25.54 9.16 -2.65
N VAL A 32 25.86 9.97 -3.66
CA VAL A 32 26.98 9.73 -4.57
C VAL A 32 28.14 10.66 -4.20
N GLY A 33 29.23 10.07 -3.71
CA GLY A 33 30.51 10.76 -3.53
C GLY A 33 31.45 10.55 -4.73
N SER A 34 32.63 11.14 -4.69
CA SER A 34 33.62 11.06 -5.77
C SER A 34 34.13 9.65 -6.07
N HIS A 35 34.13 8.75 -5.07
CA HIS A 35 34.63 7.38 -5.21
C HIS A 35 33.74 6.30 -4.58
N HIS A 36 32.68 6.68 -3.85
CA HIS A 36 31.84 5.75 -3.10
C HIS A 36 30.36 6.13 -3.23
N GLN A 37 29.49 5.11 -3.29
CA GLN A 37 28.04 5.26 -3.22
C GLN A 37 27.55 4.68 -1.90
N ALA A 38 26.72 5.45 -1.20
CA ALA A 38 26.08 5.02 0.04
C ALA A 38 24.58 4.89 -0.18
N HIS A 39 24.02 3.76 0.24
CA HIS A 39 22.61 3.44 0.17
C HIS A 39 22.02 3.49 1.58
N SER A 40 20.86 4.10 1.72
CA SER A 40 20.16 4.21 3.00
C SER A 40 18.72 3.72 2.87
N GLY A 41 18.37 2.78 3.76
CA GLY A 41 17.04 2.22 3.91
C GLY A 41 16.26 2.78 5.09
N LEU A 42 15.15 2.12 5.41
CA LEU A 42 14.28 2.49 6.53
C LEU A 42 14.69 1.87 7.88
N TRP A 43 15.51 0.83 7.89
CA TRP A 43 15.80 0.02 9.10
C TRP A 43 16.91 0.56 10.01
N HIS A 44 17.57 1.64 9.60
CA HIS A 44 18.52 2.38 10.44
C HIS A 44 17.97 3.79 10.70
N PRO A 45 16.93 3.92 11.55
CA PRO A 45 16.25 5.19 11.77
C PRO A 45 17.07 6.08 12.71
N ASP A 46 18.05 6.77 12.15
CA ASP A 46 18.78 7.82 12.86
C ASP A 46 17.94 9.11 12.97
N MET A 47 16.87 9.21 12.19
CA MET A 47 15.98 10.38 12.12
C MET A 47 14.52 10.01 12.41
N ASP A 48 13.81 10.88 13.14
CA ASP A 48 12.42 10.64 13.57
C ASP A 48 11.45 10.45 12.41
N PHE A 49 11.66 11.14 11.28
CA PHE A 49 10.82 11.00 10.09
C PHE A 49 10.99 9.64 9.40
N ILE A 50 12.18 9.02 9.49
CA ILE A 50 12.43 7.66 8.98
C ILE A 50 11.62 6.66 9.81
N ARG A 51 11.64 6.81 11.15
CA ARG A 51 10.82 6.02 12.06
C ARG A 51 9.32 6.18 11.78
N ALA A 52 8.86 7.42 11.57
CA ALA A 52 7.46 7.67 11.22
C ALA A 52 7.09 6.96 9.90
N THR A 53 7.92 7.11 8.87
CA THR A 53 7.74 6.45 7.57
C THR A 53 7.66 4.93 7.72
N GLN A 54 8.55 4.34 8.52
CA GLN A 54 8.59 2.92 8.80
C GLN A 54 7.30 2.43 9.49
N VAL A 55 6.83 3.14 10.51
CA VAL A 55 5.58 2.77 11.22
C VAL A 55 4.38 2.82 10.28
N PHE A 56 4.25 3.90 9.50
CA PHE A 56 3.13 4.06 8.56
C PHE A 56 3.15 3.01 7.43
N THR A 57 4.33 2.66 6.92
CA THR A 57 4.47 1.61 5.89
C THR A 57 4.22 0.21 6.44
N ILE A 58 4.60 -0.08 7.70
CA ILE A 58 4.24 -1.34 8.38
C ILE A 58 2.72 -1.42 8.58
N LEU A 59 2.08 -0.35 9.08
CA LEU A 59 0.62 -0.29 9.24
C LEU A 59 -0.09 -0.49 7.89
N ALA A 60 0.43 0.11 6.82
CA ALA A 60 -0.09 -0.09 5.48
C ALA A 60 0.03 -1.55 5.01
N ALA A 61 1.16 -2.20 5.27
CA ALA A 61 1.36 -3.61 4.92
C ALA A 61 0.39 -4.53 5.69
N LEU A 62 0.20 -4.29 6.99
CA LEU A 62 -0.75 -5.05 7.81
C LEU A 62 -2.20 -4.85 7.34
N ALA A 63 -2.60 -3.61 7.06
CA ALA A 63 -3.92 -3.29 6.52
C ALA A 63 -4.13 -3.92 5.13
N GLY A 64 -3.11 -3.88 4.26
CA GLY A 64 -3.16 -4.49 2.93
C GLY A 64 -3.28 -6.01 2.99
N LEU A 65 -2.53 -6.66 3.88
CA LEU A 65 -2.62 -8.10 4.13
C LEU A 65 -4.01 -8.50 4.64
N LEU A 66 -4.57 -7.74 5.58
CA LEU A 66 -5.92 -7.95 6.10
C LEU A 66 -6.96 -7.80 4.98
N SER A 67 -6.83 -6.77 4.13
CA SER A 67 -7.71 -6.54 2.98
C SER A 67 -7.73 -7.73 2.03
N ILE A 68 -6.55 -8.20 1.60
CA ILE A 68 -6.40 -9.36 0.71
C ILE A 68 -7.02 -10.62 1.34
N SER A 69 -6.76 -10.84 2.63
CA SER A 69 -7.30 -11.99 3.36
C SER A 69 -8.83 -11.97 3.38
N CYS A 70 -9.44 -10.82 3.72
CA CYS A 70 -10.89 -10.66 3.69
C CYS A 70 -11.46 -10.81 2.27
N LEU A 71 -10.77 -10.32 1.25
CA LEU A 71 -11.20 -10.47 -0.15
C LEU A 71 -11.21 -11.95 -0.59
N ILE A 72 -10.20 -12.73 -0.20
CA ILE A 72 -10.14 -14.18 -0.46
C ILE A 72 -11.31 -14.90 0.24
N LEU A 73 -11.58 -14.56 1.50
CA LEU A 73 -12.72 -15.10 2.25
C LEU A 73 -14.06 -14.76 1.57
N PHE A 74 -14.20 -13.55 1.02
CA PHE A 74 -15.40 -13.12 0.30
C PHE A 74 -15.63 -13.90 -1.00
N ILE A 75 -14.57 -14.24 -1.75
CA ILE A 75 -14.68 -14.98 -3.02
C ILE A 75 -14.95 -16.49 -2.77
N THR A 76 -14.61 -16.99 -1.58
CA THR A 76 -14.68 -18.42 -1.26
C THR A 76 -16.14 -18.88 -1.04
N PRO A 77 -16.63 -19.88 -1.81
CA PRO A 77 -18.06 -20.23 -1.84
C PRO A 77 -18.58 -21.01 -0.61
N PHE A 78 -17.69 -21.44 0.30
CA PHE A 78 -18.06 -22.29 1.44
C PHE A 78 -18.37 -21.52 2.74
N LEU A 79 -18.31 -20.18 2.72
CA LEU A 79 -18.53 -19.37 3.92
C LEU A 79 -19.99 -18.98 4.10
N SER A 80 -20.40 -18.88 5.38
CA SER A 80 -21.73 -18.40 5.77
C SER A 80 -21.99 -16.97 5.23
N PRO A 81 -23.21 -16.67 4.75
CA PRO A 81 -23.55 -15.36 4.19
C PRO A 81 -23.31 -14.17 5.14
N SER A 82 -23.45 -14.39 6.46
CA SER A 82 -23.14 -13.38 7.48
C SER A 82 -21.65 -12.99 7.50
N ILE A 83 -20.76 -13.98 7.34
CA ILE A 83 -19.31 -13.76 7.32
C ILE A 83 -18.89 -13.06 6.02
N SER A 84 -19.53 -13.40 4.90
CA SER A 84 -19.29 -12.75 3.60
C SER A 84 -19.64 -11.26 3.65
N HIS A 85 -20.73 -10.88 4.31
CA HIS A 85 -21.11 -9.47 4.48
C HIS A 85 -20.05 -8.67 5.27
N LEU A 86 -19.63 -9.18 6.43
CA LEU A 86 -18.59 -8.53 7.24
C LEU A 86 -17.25 -8.44 6.48
N ALA A 87 -16.85 -9.51 5.80
CA ALA A 87 -15.65 -9.53 4.96
C ALA A 87 -15.72 -8.45 3.87
N SER A 88 -16.91 -8.18 3.32
CA SER A 88 -17.11 -7.20 2.24
C SER A 88 -16.82 -5.76 2.64
N LEU A 89 -17.22 -5.38 3.85
CA LEU A 89 -16.93 -4.07 4.42
C LEU A 89 -15.45 -3.98 4.82
N LEU A 90 -14.93 -5.03 5.47
CA LEU A 90 -13.56 -5.05 5.97
C LEU A 90 -12.53 -4.95 4.84
N PHE A 91 -12.68 -5.70 3.74
CA PHE A 91 -11.69 -5.63 2.65
C PHE A 91 -11.63 -4.23 2.02
N CYS A 92 -12.76 -3.52 1.94
CA CYS A 92 -12.83 -2.18 1.36
C CYS A 92 -12.19 -1.14 2.28
N ILE A 93 -12.57 -1.13 3.56
CA ILE A 93 -12.05 -0.17 4.55
C ILE A 93 -10.54 -0.35 4.72
N THR A 94 -10.08 -1.59 4.85
CA THR A 94 -8.66 -1.89 5.05
C THR A 94 -7.82 -1.62 3.81
N ALA A 95 -8.36 -1.76 2.59
CA ALA A 95 -7.66 -1.35 1.36
C ALA A 95 -7.41 0.17 1.33
N PHE A 96 -8.42 0.98 1.67
CA PHE A 96 -8.25 2.43 1.76
C PHE A 96 -7.32 2.83 2.91
N ALA A 97 -7.43 2.16 4.06
CA ALA A 97 -6.53 2.39 5.19
C ALA A 97 -5.06 2.11 4.78
N ALA A 98 -4.81 1.02 4.07
CA ALA A 98 -3.48 0.70 3.54
C ALA A 98 -2.96 1.78 2.59
N GLY A 99 -3.80 2.24 1.65
CA GLY A 99 -3.45 3.32 0.72
C GLY A 99 -3.15 4.64 1.42
N LEU A 100 -3.97 5.04 2.40
CA LEU A 100 -3.75 6.28 3.16
C LEU A 100 -2.53 6.21 4.08
N CYS A 101 -2.34 5.10 4.79
CA CYS A 101 -1.16 4.91 5.64
C CYS A 101 0.12 4.94 4.81
N SER A 102 0.17 4.22 3.69
CA SER A 102 1.35 4.25 2.80
C SER A 102 1.56 5.65 2.20
N MET A 103 0.50 6.34 1.80
CA MET A 103 0.58 7.73 1.29
C MET A 103 1.18 8.68 2.33
N VAL A 104 0.75 8.59 3.60
CA VAL A 104 1.30 9.41 4.69
C VAL A 104 2.77 9.09 4.90
N GLY A 105 3.15 7.82 4.97
CA GLY A 105 4.56 7.42 5.11
C GLY A 105 5.43 7.98 3.98
N MET A 106 4.98 7.81 2.73
CA MET A 106 5.70 8.32 1.56
C MET A 106 5.77 9.85 1.51
N ALA A 107 4.69 10.54 1.89
CA ALA A 107 4.63 12.00 1.92
C ALA A 107 5.56 12.59 2.99
N VAL A 108 5.58 12.00 4.20
CA VAL A 108 6.50 12.41 5.28
C VAL A 108 7.95 12.22 4.84
N TYR A 109 8.29 11.05 4.30
CA TYR A 109 9.64 10.79 3.79
C TYR A 109 10.04 11.80 2.72
N THR A 110 9.18 12.01 1.72
CA THR A 110 9.47 12.95 0.62
C THR A 110 9.63 14.38 1.14
N GLY A 111 8.73 14.83 2.01
CA GLY A 111 8.68 16.20 2.51
C GLY A 111 9.86 16.56 3.41
N GLU A 112 10.23 15.69 4.35
CA GLU A 112 11.36 15.95 5.24
C GLU A 112 12.70 15.81 4.49
N ARG A 113 12.84 14.82 3.61
CA ARG A 113 14.07 14.63 2.84
C ARG A 113 14.33 15.77 1.84
N TRP A 114 13.28 16.40 1.34
CA TRP A 114 13.40 17.58 0.48
C TRP A 114 14.01 18.79 1.20
N LYS A 115 13.76 18.93 2.50
CA LYS A 115 14.32 20.04 3.32
C LYS A 115 15.81 19.86 3.60
N GLU A 116 16.27 18.62 3.66
CA GLU A 116 17.67 18.27 3.95
C GLU A 116 18.58 18.27 2.71
N SER A 117 18.09 18.73 1.56
CA SER A 117 18.86 18.75 0.32
C SER A 117 20.02 19.76 0.40
N ASP A 118 21.18 19.31 0.88
CA ASP A 118 22.42 20.09 0.90
C ASP A 118 23.02 20.19 -0.52
N PRO A 119 23.35 21.40 -1.02
CA PRO A 119 23.95 21.58 -2.34
C PRO A 119 25.34 20.95 -2.52
N GLN A 120 26.03 20.55 -1.45
CA GLN A 120 27.39 19.98 -1.55
C GLN A 120 27.43 18.47 -1.88
N ILE A 121 26.35 17.72 -1.65
CA ILE A 121 26.32 16.26 -1.86
C ILE A 121 25.22 15.92 -2.86
N GLN A 122 25.58 15.27 -3.97
CA GLN A 122 24.59 14.78 -4.92
C GLN A 122 23.81 13.62 -4.31
N THR A 123 22.52 13.86 -4.08
CA THR A 123 21.63 12.89 -3.48
C THR A 123 20.43 12.64 -4.39
N PHE A 124 20.01 11.38 -4.46
CA PHE A 124 18.94 10.93 -5.35
C PHE A 124 18.00 9.96 -4.64
N PHE A 125 16.71 10.06 -4.95
CA PHE A 125 15.75 9.02 -4.61
C PHE A 125 16.01 7.78 -5.47
N ALA A 126 16.10 6.61 -4.82
CA ALA A 126 16.37 5.36 -5.50
C ALA A 126 15.10 4.54 -5.73
N TRP A 127 15.24 3.37 -6.36
CA TRP A 127 14.11 2.61 -6.89
C TRP A 127 13.09 2.17 -5.83
N SER A 128 13.52 1.90 -4.59
CA SER A 128 12.62 1.48 -3.51
C SER A 128 11.63 2.57 -3.13
N PHE A 129 12.06 3.84 -3.21
CA PHE A 129 11.18 5.00 -3.00
C PHE A 129 10.05 5.03 -4.05
N TYR A 130 10.37 4.81 -5.32
CA TYR A 130 9.35 4.77 -6.38
C TYR A 130 8.42 3.56 -6.25
N MET A 131 8.92 2.41 -5.80
CA MET A 131 8.07 1.26 -5.46
C MET A 131 7.12 1.57 -4.31
N GLY A 132 7.58 2.31 -3.29
CA GLY A 132 6.75 2.81 -2.20
C GLY A 132 5.57 3.64 -2.73
N TRP A 133 5.83 4.65 -3.58
CA TRP A 133 4.77 5.45 -4.19
C TRP A 133 3.86 4.65 -5.12
N THR A 134 4.42 3.70 -5.88
CA THR A 134 3.65 2.80 -6.75
C THR A 134 2.63 1.99 -5.93
N SER A 135 3.03 1.50 -4.75
CA SER A 135 2.14 0.76 -3.86
C SER A 135 0.92 1.59 -3.40
N VAL A 136 1.09 2.90 -3.18
CA VAL A 136 0.01 3.82 -2.79
C VAL A 136 -1.09 3.80 -3.86
N PHE A 137 -0.72 4.04 -5.12
CA PHE A 137 -1.67 4.07 -6.22
C PHE A 137 -2.36 2.71 -6.40
N LEU A 138 -1.61 1.62 -6.29
CA LEU A 138 -2.17 0.27 -6.40
C LEU A 138 -3.14 -0.05 -5.25
N PHE A 139 -2.86 0.37 -4.01
CA PHE A 139 -3.80 0.21 -2.89
C PHE A 139 -5.06 1.06 -3.07
N LEU A 140 -4.95 2.29 -3.56
CA LEU A 140 -6.12 3.13 -3.88
C LEU A 140 -6.97 2.49 -4.99
N CYS A 141 -6.35 1.99 -6.06
CA CYS A 141 -7.06 1.23 -7.09
C CYS A 141 -7.76 -0.01 -6.51
N THR A 142 -7.08 -0.74 -5.62
CA THR A 142 -7.65 -1.89 -4.90
C THR A 142 -8.88 -1.49 -4.08
N GLY A 143 -8.82 -0.37 -3.36
CA GLY A 143 -9.95 0.19 -2.61
C GLY A 143 -11.13 0.57 -3.51
N LEU A 144 -10.88 1.20 -4.66
CA LEU A 144 -11.93 1.57 -5.62
C LEU A 144 -12.60 0.34 -6.27
N LEU A 145 -11.81 -0.66 -6.64
CA LEU A 145 -12.33 -1.93 -7.17
C LEU A 145 -13.14 -2.67 -6.12
N SER A 146 -12.64 -2.68 -4.88
CA SER A 146 -13.31 -3.22 -3.70
C SER A 146 -14.66 -2.54 -3.44
N LEU A 147 -14.72 -1.21 -3.52
CA LEU A 147 -15.95 -0.45 -3.37
C LEU A 147 -16.98 -0.80 -4.44
N LYS A 148 -16.55 -0.97 -5.70
CA LYS A 148 -17.43 -1.44 -6.78
C LYS A 148 -17.98 -2.85 -6.52
N VAL A 149 -17.16 -3.75 -5.96
CA VAL A 149 -17.60 -5.10 -5.56
C VAL A 149 -18.63 -5.01 -4.45
N TYR A 150 -18.37 -4.20 -3.42
CA TYR A 150 -19.27 -3.99 -2.30
C TYR A 150 -20.65 -3.47 -2.77
N TRP A 151 -20.69 -2.40 -3.57
CA TRP A 151 -21.95 -1.87 -4.09
C TRP A 151 -22.65 -2.83 -5.06
N GLY A 152 -21.89 -3.57 -5.88
CA GLY A 152 -22.45 -4.56 -6.79
C GLY A 152 -23.14 -5.73 -6.07
N ALA A 153 -22.61 -6.13 -4.91
CA ALA A 153 -23.23 -7.17 -4.09
C ALA A 153 -24.51 -6.71 -3.37
N HIS A 154 -24.67 -5.40 -3.16
CA HIS A 154 -25.79 -4.81 -2.39
C HIS A 154 -26.83 -4.09 -3.25
N ARG A 155 -26.75 -4.17 -4.59
CA ARG A 155 -27.75 -3.55 -5.45
C ARG A 155 -29.07 -4.33 -5.34
N PRO A 156 -30.18 -3.71 -4.89
CA PRO A 156 -31.46 -4.39 -4.82
C PRO A 156 -31.89 -4.75 -6.23
N ASN A 157 -32.31 -6.00 -6.43
CA ASN A 157 -32.75 -6.52 -7.72
C ASN A 157 -34.12 -5.93 -8.05
N TYR A 158 -34.15 -4.70 -8.60
CA TYR A 158 -35.38 -4.08 -9.12
C TYR A 158 -35.75 -4.58 -10.52
N ASP A 159 -34.88 -5.38 -11.15
CA ASP A 159 -35.06 -5.89 -12.51
C ASP A 159 -35.91 -7.18 -12.60
N SER A 160 -36.63 -7.53 -11.53
CA SER A 160 -37.48 -8.73 -11.47
C SER A 160 -38.97 -8.43 -11.22
N LEU A 161 -39.44 -7.24 -11.61
CA LEU A 161 -40.85 -6.84 -11.58
C LEU A 161 -41.41 -6.70 -12.99
#